data_AF-A0A7S2VKA2-F1
#
_entry.id   AF-A0A7S2VKA2-F1
#
_cell.length_a   1.000
_cell.length_b   1.000
_cell.length_c   1.000
_cell.angle_alpha   90.00
_cell.angle_beta   90.00
_cell.angle_gamma   90.00
#
_symmetry.space_group_name_H-M   'P 1'
#
loop_
_entity.id
_entity.type
_entity.pdbx_description
1 polymer ?
#
loop_
_entity_poly.entity_id
_entity_poly.type
_entity_poly.pdbx_seq_one_letter_code
_entity_poly.pdbx_strand_id
1 'polypeptide(L)'
;RLPGLPPPSVQPGPGLGSLAVSWAPVVLATGFRVELRPAGVQAAWSVVDAAEGKLVSGAAAAETVSRFPAAHGTCKVSGLPSNVVFEARVTYVTACGCWSD
;
A
#
# COMPACT_ATOMS: atom_id res chain seq x y z
N ARG A 1 6.61 9.58 16.86
CA ARG A 1 5.51 9.13 15.96
C ARG A 1 5.41 10.16 14.85
N LEU A 2 5.50 9.75 13.59
CA LEU A 2 5.44 10.66 12.46
C LEU A 2 3.97 10.94 12.08
N PRO A 3 3.65 12.09 11.48
CA PRO A 3 2.29 12.40 11.04
C PRO A 3 1.81 11.37 10.01
N GLY A 4 0.55 10.97 10.11
CA GLY A 4 -0.08 10.09 9.12
C GLY A 4 -0.28 10.80 7.78
N LEU A 5 -0.39 10.00 6.72
CA LEU A 5 -0.77 10.49 5.40
C LEU A 5 -2.30 10.70 5.31
N PRO A 6 -2.79 11.60 4.44
CA PRO A 6 -4.18 11.57 4.05
C PRO A 6 -4.55 10.21 3.40
N PRO A 7 -5.83 9.81 3.39
CA PRO A 7 -6.26 8.59 2.74
C PRO A 7 -5.78 8.54 1.27
N PRO A 8 -5.18 7.43 0.82
CA PRO A 8 -4.78 7.28 -0.57
C PRO A 8 -6.01 7.17 -1.49
N SER A 9 -5.82 7.52 -2.77
CA SER A 9 -6.82 7.29 -3.80
C SER A 9 -6.70 5.87 -4.34
N VAL A 10 -7.82 5.16 -4.41
CA VAL A 10 -7.93 3.82 -4.98
C VAL A 10 -8.83 3.89 -6.20
N GLN A 11 -8.32 3.50 -7.35
CA GLN A 11 -9.03 3.53 -8.63
C GLN A 11 -8.90 2.17 -9.34
N PRO A 12 -9.85 1.80 -10.22
CA PRO A 12 -9.67 0.65 -11.11
C PRO A 12 -8.37 0.77 -11.91
N GLY A 13 -7.58 -0.30 -11.93
CA GLY A 13 -6.33 -0.38 -12.69
C GLY A 13 -6.54 -0.90 -14.12
N PRO A 14 -5.49 -0.91 -14.94
CA PRO A 14 -5.54 -1.50 -16.28
C PRO A 14 -5.63 -3.03 -16.20
N GLY A 15 -6.82 -3.55 -16.50
CA GLY A 15 -7.14 -4.98 -16.54
C GLY A 15 -8.06 -5.44 -15.41
N LEU A 16 -8.78 -6.54 -15.63
CA LEU A 16 -9.63 -7.15 -14.61
C LEU A 16 -8.81 -7.57 -13.39
N GLY A 17 -9.36 -7.33 -12.20
CA GLY A 17 -8.70 -7.68 -10.94
C GLY A 17 -7.44 -6.85 -10.67
N SER A 18 -7.41 -5.61 -11.13
CA SER A 18 -6.31 -4.67 -10.83
C SER A 18 -6.81 -3.35 -10.27
N LEU A 19 -6.01 -2.77 -9.39
CA LEU A 19 -6.23 -1.44 -8.80
C LEU A 19 -4.99 -0.58 -9.02
N ALA A 20 -5.22 0.72 -9.19
CA ALA A 20 -4.20 1.75 -9.06
C ALA A 20 -4.38 2.45 -7.71
N VAL A 21 -3.34 2.44 -6.89
CA VAL A 21 -3.29 3.15 -5.60
C VAL A 21 -2.34 4.33 -5.77
N SER A 22 -2.73 5.50 -5.29
CA SER A 22 -1.89 6.71 -5.32
C SER A 22 -1.97 7.48 -4.01
N TRP A 23 -0.88 8.14 -3.65
CA TRP A 23 -0.73 8.87 -2.38
C TRP A 23 0.06 10.15 -2.57
N ALA A 24 -0.07 11.05 -1.60
CA ALA A 24 0.66 12.31 -1.59
C ALA A 24 2.17 12.07 -1.39
N PRO A 25 3.05 12.81 -2.10
CA PRO A 25 4.49 12.71 -1.89
C PRO A 25 4.87 13.19 -0.49
N VAL A 26 5.89 12.56 0.10
CA VAL A 26 6.42 12.93 1.42
C VAL A 26 7.92 13.13 1.32
N VAL A 27 8.38 14.37 1.49
CA VAL A 27 9.78 14.78 1.28
C VAL A 27 10.77 14.00 2.16
N LEU A 28 10.36 13.62 3.37
CA LEU A 28 11.21 12.90 4.34
C LEU A 28 11.14 11.37 4.19
N ALA A 29 10.28 10.86 3.32
CA ALA A 29 10.13 9.42 3.14
C ALA A 29 11.36 8.86 2.42
N THR A 30 11.88 7.75 2.94
CA THR A 30 12.85 6.90 2.24
C THR A 30 12.17 5.71 1.56
N GLY A 31 10.91 5.44 1.93
CA GLY A 31 10.04 4.52 1.21
C GLY A 31 8.63 4.47 1.81
N PHE A 32 7.78 3.70 1.15
CA PHE A 32 6.37 3.53 1.52
C PHE A 32 5.99 2.05 1.63
N ARG A 33 5.03 1.78 2.52
CA ARG A 33 4.30 0.52 2.62
C ARG A 33 2.86 0.81 2.25
N VAL A 34 2.35 0.08 1.26
CA VAL A 34 0.95 0.14 0.82
C VAL A 34 0.25 -1.10 1.33
N GLU A 35 -0.92 -0.91 1.92
CA GLU A 35 -1.74 -2.00 2.42
C GLU A 35 -3.16 -1.88 1.90
N LEU A 36 -3.78 -3.01 1.60
CA LEU A 36 -5.18 -3.11 1.20
C LEU A 36 -5.97 -3.99 2.16
N ARG A 37 -7.27 -3.71 2.27
CA ARG A 37 -8.26 -4.67 2.78
C ARG A 37 -9.60 -4.45 2.07
N PRO A 38 -10.51 -5.44 2.07
CA PRO A 38 -11.88 -5.23 1.61
C PRO A 38 -12.55 -4.08 2.36
N ALA A 39 -13.15 -3.15 1.63
CA ALA A 39 -13.82 -1.98 2.18
C ALA A 39 -15.09 -2.39 2.95
N GLY A 40 -15.34 -1.73 4.08
CA GLY A 40 -16.54 -1.96 4.89
C GLY A 40 -16.53 -3.27 5.68
N VAL A 41 -15.44 -4.04 5.63
CA VAL A 41 -15.28 -5.28 6.39
C VAL A 41 -14.15 -5.12 7.40
N GLN A 42 -14.37 -5.58 8.63
CA GLN A 42 -13.27 -5.70 9.60
C GLN A 42 -12.38 -6.89 9.21
N ALA A 43 -11.40 -6.62 8.36
CA ALA A 43 -10.37 -7.56 7.95
C ALA A 43 -8.97 -7.03 8.31
N ALA A 44 -8.02 -7.95 8.43
CA ALA A 44 -6.61 -7.59 8.55
C ALA A 44 -6.13 -6.90 7.26
N TRP A 45 -5.18 -5.98 7.42
CA TRP A 45 -4.51 -5.34 6.30
C TRP A 45 -3.51 -6.31 5.65
N SER A 46 -3.53 -6.38 4.32
CA SER A 46 -2.56 -7.13 3.52
C SER A 46 -1.59 -6.16 2.87
N VAL A 47 -0.29 -6.44 2.98
CA VAL A 47 0.76 -5.59 2.38
C VAL A 47 0.85 -5.87 0.88
N VAL A 48 1.02 -4.82 0.08
CA VAL A 48 1.36 -4.93 -1.34
C VAL A 48 2.88 -5.06 -1.46
N ASP A 49 3.34 -6.12 -2.12
CA ASP A 49 4.76 -6.23 -2.48
C ASP A 49 5.12 -5.29 -3.62
N ALA A 50 6.13 -4.44 -3.40
CA ALA A 50 6.52 -3.43 -4.38
C ALA A 50 7.23 -4.01 -5.61
N ALA A 51 7.86 -5.18 -5.50
CA ALA A 51 8.50 -5.85 -6.63
C ALA A 51 7.47 -6.58 -7.50
N GLU A 52 6.46 -7.21 -6.89
CA GLU A 52 5.47 -8.01 -7.62
C GLU A 52 4.16 -7.28 -7.95
N GLY A 53 3.81 -6.23 -7.21
CA GLY A 53 2.50 -5.57 -7.32
C GLY A 53 1.34 -6.48 -6.92
N LYS A 54 1.53 -7.31 -5.89
CA LYS A 54 0.55 -8.30 -5.40
C LYS A 54 0.38 -8.21 -3.89
N LEU A 55 -0.77 -8.65 -3.41
CA LEU A 55 -1.02 -8.77 -1.97
C LEU A 55 -0.28 -9.98 -1.39
N VAL A 56 0.40 -9.74 -0.28
CA VAL A 56 1.05 -10.75 0.52
C VAL A 56 0.27 -10.90 1.82
N SER A 57 -0.06 -12.14 2.14
CA SER A 57 -0.86 -12.48 3.32
C SER A 57 0.02 -13.00 4.44
N GLY A 58 -0.23 -12.55 5.67
CA GLY A 58 0.46 -13.01 6.88
C GLY A 58 1.53 -12.03 7.38
N ALA A 59 1.60 -11.89 8.71
CA ALA A 59 2.47 -10.91 9.37
C ALA A 59 3.97 -11.15 9.09
N ALA A 60 4.42 -12.41 9.08
CA ALA A 60 5.81 -12.76 8.81
C ALA A 60 6.24 -12.39 7.38
N ALA A 61 5.34 -12.58 6.40
CA ALA A 61 5.62 -12.22 5.02
C ALA A 61 5.66 -10.69 4.83
N ALA A 62 4.85 -9.94 5.57
CA ALA A 62 4.83 -8.47 5.53
C ALA A 62 6.13 -7.80 6.03
N GLU A 63 6.99 -8.50 6.77
CA GLU A 63 8.30 -7.97 7.21
C GLU A 63 9.38 -8.10 6.14
N THR A 64 9.30 -9.11 5.28
CA THR A 64 10.27 -9.38 4.21
C THR A 64 9.91 -8.73 2.88
N VAL A 65 8.73 -8.10 2.79
CA VAL A 65 8.20 -7.50 1.56
C VAL A 65 8.96 -6.25 1.14
N SER A 66 9.18 -6.14 -0.18
CA SER A 66 9.81 -4.99 -0.81
C SER A 66 8.97 -3.72 -0.61
N ARG A 67 9.64 -2.61 -0.24
CA ARG A 67 9.00 -1.29 -0.04
C ARG A 67 9.01 -0.49 -1.33
N PHE A 68 8.02 0.38 -1.49
CA PHE A 68 8.01 1.34 -2.60
C PHE A 68 9.07 2.43 -2.35
N PRO A 69 9.90 2.78 -3.34
CA PRO A 69 10.89 3.84 -3.19
C PRO A 69 10.25 5.21 -2.92
N ALA A 70 11.00 6.12 -2.28
CA ALA A 70 10.56 7.49 -2.00
C ALA A 70 10.06 8.28 -3.24
N ALA A 71 10.59 7.96 -4.42
CA ALA A 71 10.20 8.61 -5.67
C ALA A 71 8.82 8.18 -6.19
N HIS A 72 8.22 7.13 -5.63
CA HIS A 72 6.93 6.62 -6.06
C HIS A 72 5.77 7.32 -5.33
N GLY A 73 4.78 7.78 -6.09
CA GLY A 73 3.49 8.26 -5.58
C GLY A 73 2.31 7.38 -5.99
N THR A 74 2.57 6.23 -6.62
CA THR A 74 1.55 5.30 -7.08
C THR A 74 2.08 3.87 -7.25
N CYS A 75 1.18 2.88 -7.17
CA CYS A 75 1.45 1.50 -7.56
C CYS A 75 0.23 0.84 -8.21
N LYS A 76 0.49 -0.19 -9.03
CA LYS A 76 -0.52 -1.12 -9.52
C LYS A 76 -0.54 -2.35 -8.61
N VAL A 77 -1.74 -2.75 -8.19
CA VAL A 77 -1.98 -4.02 -7.51
C VAL A 77 -2.77 -4.93 -8.44
N SER A 78 -2.38 -6.20 -8.53
CA SER A 78 -2.94 -7.18 -9.47
C SER A 78 -3.33 -8.49 -8.77
N GLY A 79 -4.12 -9.32 -9.47
CA GLY A 79 -4.58 -10.60 -8.93
C GLY A 79 -5.69 -10.45 -7.88
N LEU A 80 -6.42 -9.34 -7.91
CA LEU A 80 -7.49 -9.06 -6.96
C LEU A 80 -8.82 -9.65 -7.46
N PRO A 81 -9.70 -10.10 -6.54
CA PRO A 81 -11.05 -10.49 -6.90
C PRO A 81 -11.82 -9.29 -7.49
N SER A 82 -12.47 -9.47 -8.64
CA SER A 82 -13.14 -8.40 -9.39
C SER A 82 -14.43 -7.90 -8.75
N ASN A 83 -14.99 -8.64 -7.81
CA ASN A 83 -16.25 -8.34 -7.11
C ASN A 83 -16.04 -7.73 -5.71
N VAL A 84 -14.81 -7.31 -5.37
CA VAL A 84 -14.48 -6.74 -4.07
C VAL A 84 -14.01 -5.31 -4.24
N VAL A 85 -14.62 -4.40 -3.48
CA VAL A 85 -14.13 -3.04 -3.32
C VAL A 85 -13.07 -3.05 -2.21
N PHE A 86 -11.92 -2.43 -2.46
CA PHE A 86 -10.84 -2.33 -1.49
C PHE A 86 -10.70 -0.89 -0.99
N GLU A 87 -10.32 -0.76 0.27
CA GLU A 87 -9.73 0.47 0.79
C GLU A 87 -8.21 0.27 0.97
N ALA A 88 -7.48 1.37 0.90
CA ALA A 88 -6.04 1.38 1.01
C ALA A 88 -5.58 2.27 2.16
N ARG A 89 -4.44 1.93 2.76
CA ARG A 89 -3.65 2.84 3.58
C ARG A 89 -2.21 2.83 3.12
N VAL A 90 -1.52 3.95 3.34
CA VAL A 90 -0.10 4.09 3.03
C VAL A 90 0.59 4.61 4.27
N THR A 91 1.68 3.96 4.65
CA THR A 91 2.60 4.45 5.68
C THR A 91 3.97 4.69 5.05
N TYR A 92 4.67 5.72 5.53
CA TYR A 92 6.01 6.03 5.09
C TYR A 92 7.02 5.78 6.19
N VAL A 93 8.26 5.49 5.79
CA VAL A 93 9.41 5.35 6.68
C VAL A 93 10.43 6.43 6.36
N THR A 94 11.11 6.96 7.38
CA THR A 94 12.18 7.96 7.21
C THR A 94 13.56 7.32 7.32
N ALA A 95 14.62 8.10 7.08
CA ALA A 95 16.00 7.63 7.17
C ALA A 95 16.39 7.10 8.56
N CYS A 96 15.77 7.57 9.63
CA CYS A 96 15.97 7.06 10.99
C CYS A 96 15.14 5.81 11.32
N GLY A 97 14.40 5.25 10.34
CA GLY A 97 13.58 4.06 10.51
C GLY A 97 12.25 4.30 11.20
N CYS A 98 11.91 5.55 11.53
CA CYS A 98 10.60 5.89 12.10
C CYS A 98 9.51 5.74 11.05
N TRP A 99 8.38 5.15 11.47
CA TRP A 99 7.19 5.00 10.64
C TRP A 99 6.14 6.05 10.96
N SER A 100 5.38 6.45 9.93
CA SER A 100 4.11 7.15 10.10
C SER A 100 3.05 6.22 10.66
N ASP A 101 2.12 6.83 11.39
CA ASP A 101 0.93 6.17 11.88
C ASP A 101 -0.15 6.05 10.79
#